data_AF-A0A6I5A415-F1
#
_entry.id   AF-A0A6I5A415-F1
#
_cell.length_a   1.000
_cell.length_b   1.000
_cell.length_c   1.000
_cell.angle_alpha   90.00
_cell.angle_beta   90.00
_cell.angle_gamma   90.00
#
_symmetry.space_group_name_H-M   'P 1'
#
loop_
_entity.id
_entity.type
_entity.pdbx_description
1 polymer ?
#
loop_
_entity_poly.entity_id
_entity_poly.type
_entity_poly.pdbx_seq_one_letter_code
_entity_poly.pdbx_strand_id
1 'polypeptide(L)'
;MLKKISSELLCDTPALSITDILYNDFSDGVVAREWRNIDLMFVSKKHKRVLFFENKDHASLANHQLDTYLQRVKTHYPDMEHYIPVYLTLTGEDAPHNDYYSLGYKTIIDILKSIIMQSKKRMDAKIMDFIQYYIRVLEDLTMEDEKLVQLCKDIYKQNKDAIDAIIEYGIDDSTQFNEAVQEVMSHYDIIDHQKDKRFFNNHKEYWFTPNSFAKQLGELTSNWKSPYPIAYFFAKEESKLKLILKVGPIKDGQERLDLLNKINNNDPNDYFKIRGEALKYQTVKHTKIRTRSIDVSD
;
A
#
# COMPACT_ATOMS: atom_id res chain seq x y z
N MET A 1 -15.25 -21.85 -14.92
CA MET A 1 -14.75 -20.68 -14.15
C MET A 1 -14.73 -21.01 -12.67
N LEU A 2 -15.89 -21.26 -12.05
CA LEU A 2 -16.00 -21.61 -10.63
C LEU A 2 -15.08 -22.76 -10.19
N LYS A 3 -15.00 -23.84 -10.96
CA LYS A 3 -14.04 -24.94 -10.69
C LYS A 3 -12.58 -24.46 -10.59
N LYS A 4 -12.15 -23.60 -11.51
CA LYS A 4 -10.77 -23.12 -11.54
C LYS A 4 -10.51 -22.10 -10.43
N ILE A 5 -11.46 -21.21 -10.17
CA ILE A 5 -11.40 -20.27 -9.04
C ILE A 5 -11.32 -21.05 -7.72
N SER A 6 -12.19 -22.04 -7.53
CA SER A 6 -12.12 -22.92 -6.36
C SER A 6 -10.78 -23.65 -6.29
N SER A 7 -10.27 -24.24 -7.37
CA SER A 7 -8.99 -24.95 -7.32
C SER A 7 -7.80 -24.05 -6.99
N GLU A 8 -7.82 -22.79 -7.43
CA GLU A 8 -6.72 -21.84 -7.25
C GLU A 8 -6.73 -21.21 -5.84
N LEU A 9 -7.92 -20.98 -5.28
CA LEU A 9 -8.11 -20.48 -3.91
C LEU A 9 -7.85 -21.54 -2.82
N LEU A 10 -7.90 -22.83 -3.16
CA LEU A 10 -7.94 -23.92 -2.17
C LEU A 10 -6.64 -24.73 -2.09
N CYS A 11 -5.57 -24.32 -2.80
CA CYS A 11 -4.28 -25.01 -2.77
C CYS A 11 -3.59 -25.01 -1.38
N ASP A 12 -3.93 -24.06 -0.49
CA ASP A 12 -3.33 -23.94 0.86
C ASP A 12 -4.27 -24.31 2.02
N THR A 13 -5.48 -24.79 1.75
CA THR A 13 -6.43 -25.22 2.78
C THR A 13 -6.72 -26.72 2.70
N PRO A 14 -6.42 -27.52 3.74
CA PRO A 14 -6.55 -28.98 3.73
C PRO A 14 -8.00 -29.50 3.70
N ALA A 15 -9.00 -28.63 3.61
CA ALA A 15 -10.41 -28.98 3.72
C ALA A 15 -11.09 -29.37 2.39
N LEU A 16 -10.41 -29.22 1.25
CA LEU A 16 -11.01 -29.44 -0.07
C LEU A 16 -10.09 -30.28 -0.97
N SER A 17 -10.52 -31.47 -1.35
CA SER A 17 -9.81 -32.26 -2.34
C SER A 17 -10.00 -31.66 -3.72
N ILE A 18 -8.89 -31.46 -4.45
CA ILE A 18 -8.85 -31.02 -5.86
C ILE A 18 -9.77 -31.88 -6.75
N THR A 19 -9.97 -33.15 -6.38
CA THR A 19 -10.90 -34.05 -7.08
C THR A 19 -12.35 -33.59 -7.00
N ASP A 20 -12.82 -33.07 -5.87
CA ASP A 20 -14.22 -32.68 -5.68
C ASP A 20 -14.61 -31.49 -6.56
N ILE A 21 -13.62 -30.65 -6.87
CA ILE A 21 -13.80 -29.48 -7.73
C ILE A 21 -13.78 -29.88 -9.21
N LEU A 22 -12.94 -30.86 -9.58
CA LEU A 22 -12.84 -31.34 -10.96
C LEU A 22 -14.06 -32.15 -11.41
N TYR A 23 -14.66 -32.96 -10.53
CA TYR A 23 -15.75 -33.89 -10.89
C TYR A 23 -17.18 -33.30 -10.81
N ASN A 24 -17.44 -32.25 -10.03
CA ASN A 24 -18.80 -31.72 -9.84
C ASN A 24 -19.22 -30.76 -10.96
N ASP A 25 -20.25 -31.03 -11.77
CA ASP A 25 -20.62 -30.17 -12.91
C ASP A 25 -21.16 -28.77 -12.53
N PHE A 26 -21.56 -28.56 -11.27
CA PHE A 26 -22.17 -27.33 -10.73
C PHE A 26 -23.36 -26.81 -11.56
N SER A 27 -24.07 -27.69 -12.25
CA SER A 27 -25.24 -27.36 -13.07
C SER A 27 -26.44 -26.86 -12.26
N ASP A 28 -26.50 -27.17 -10.95
CA ASP A 28 -27.52 -26.68 -10.01
C ASP A 28 -27.26 -25.25 -9.51
N GLY A 29 -26.15 -24.66 -9.94
CA GLY A 29 -25.66 -23.40 -9.44
C GLY A 29 -26.53 -22.20 -9.82
N VAL A 30 -26.88 -21.40 -8.82
CA VAL A 30 -27.60 -20.14 -8.99
C VAL A 30 -26.65 -18.97 -8.76
N VAL A 31 -26.61 -18.03 -9.72
CA VAL A 31 -25.83 -16.79 -9.61
C VAL A 31 -26.75 -15.64 -9.23
N ALA A 32 -26.35 -14.85 -8.24
CA ALA A 32 -27.02 -13.63 -7.83
C ALA A 32 -26.02 -12.45 -7.87
N ARG A 33 -26.51 -11.27 -8.23
CA ARG A 33 -25.75 -10.02 -8.19
C ARG A 33 -26.33 -9.09 -7.14
N GLU A 34 -25.48 -8.27 -6.52
CA GLU A 34 -25.87 -7.22 -5.56
C GLU A 34 -26.78 -7.77 -4.44
N TRP A 35 -26.60 -9.04 -4.09
CA TRP A 35 -27.48 -9.71 -3.14
C TRP A 35 -27.19 -9.16 -1.76
N ARG A 36 -28.11 -8.31 -1.26
CA ARG A 36 -27.93 -7.63 0.03
C ARG A 36 -26.54 -6.98 0.12
N ASN A 37 -26.15 -6.23 -0.91
CA ASN A 37 -24.87 -5.50 -1.01
C ASN A 37 -23.62 -6.39 -1.19
N ILE A 38 -23.78 -7.68 -1.50
CA ILE A 38 -22.68 -8.56 -1.94
C ILE A 38 -22.66 -8.55 -3.47
N ASP A 39 -21.53 -8.17 -4.07
CA ASP A 39 -21.45 -7.88 -5.51
C ASP A 39 -21.83 -9.07 -6.39
N LEU A 40 -21.29 -10.25 -6.07
CA LEU A 40 -21.56 -11.48 -6.81
C LEU A 40 -21.61 -12.66 -5.86
N MET A 41 -22.61 -13.52 -6.04
CA MET A 41 -22.77 -14.73 -5.25
C MET A 41 -23.15 -15.90 -6.17
N PHE A 42 -22.63 -17.07 -5.82
CA PHE A 42 -22.93 -18.34 -6.42
C PHE A 42 -23.34 -19.32 -5.32
N VAL A 43 -24.48 -19.98 -5.49
CA VAL A 43 -25.02 -20.96 -4.54
C VAL A 43 -25.30 -22.26 -5.26
N SER A 44 -24.77 -23.36 -4.73
CA SER A 44 -25.04 -24.71 -5.20
C SER A 44 -25.54 -25.54 -4.03
N LYS A 45 -26.86 -25.77 -3.98
CA LYS A 45 -27.51 -26.51 -2.89
C LYS A 45 -27.16 -28.00 -2.94
N LYS A 46 -27.05 -28.58 -4.14
CA LYS A 46 -26.73 -30.01 -4.32
C LYS A 46 -25.37 -30.35 -3.71
N HIS A 47 -24.40 -29.46 -3.89
CA HIS A 47 -23.05 -29.63 -3.35
C HIS A 47 -22.83 -28.91 -2.01
N LYS A 48 -23.89 -28.29 -1.45
CA LYS A 48 -23.89 -27.50 -0.20
C LYS A 48 -22.78 -26.45 -0.11
N ARG A 49 -22.63 -25.63 -1.15
CA ARG A 49 -21.59 -24.60 -1.23
C ARG A 49 -22.15 -23.23 -1.56
N VAL A 50 -21.54 -22.21 -0.96
CA VAL A 50 -21.74 -20.81 -1.30
C VAL A 50 -20.39 -20.15 -1.55
N LEU A 51 -20.25 -19.54 -2.70
CA LEU A 51 -19.10 -18.71 -3.08
C LEU A 51 -19.62 -17.29 -3.27
N PHE A 52 -18.94 -16.30 -2.72
CA PHE A 52 -19.35 -14.92 -2.89
C PHE A 52 -18.16 -13.99 -2.93
N PHE A 53 -18.30 -12.92 -3.69
CA PHE A 53 -17.23 -12.00 -4.02
C PHE A 53 -17.61 -10.61 -3.54
N GLU A 54 -16.65 -9.98 -2.87
CA GLU A 54 -16.60 -8.54 -2.70
C GLU A 54 -15.55 -8.00 -3.67
N ASN A 55 -15.97 -7.15 -4.59
CA ASN A 55 -15.14 -6.56 -5.63
C ASN A 55 -14.68 -5.16 -5.21
N LYS A 56 -13.36 -4.93 -5.17
CA LYS A 56 -12.77 -3.62 -4.85
C LYS A 56 -11.78 -3.18 -5.92
N ASP A 57 -11.95 -1.95 -6.37
CA ASP A 57 -11.08 -1.28 -7.34
C ASP A 57 -9.95 -0.52 -6.65
N HIS A 58 -10.23 0.31 -5.63
CA HIS A 58 -9.21 1.17 -5.00
C HIS A 58 -9.38 1.45 -3.49
N ALA A 59 -10.54 1.18 -2.89
CA ALA A 59 -10.81 1.50 -1.48
C ALA A 59 -10.80 0.26 -0.59
N SER A 60 -9.92 0.25 0.42
CA SER A 60 -9.91 -0.76 1.47
C SER A 60 -11.19 -0.66 2.30
N LEU A 61 -11.93 -1.77 2.41
CA LEU A 61 -13.06 -1.88 3.31
C LEU A 61 -12.60 -2.00 4.77
N ALA A 62 -13.42 -1.50 5.71
CA ALA A 62 -13.24 -1.78 7.12
C ALA A 62 -13.65 -3.23 7.45
N ASN A 63 -12.89 -3.93 8.31
CA ASN A 63 -13.11 -5.34 8.69
C ASN A 63 -14.56 -5.68 9.06
N HIS A 64 -15.25 -4.77 9.75
CA HIS A 64 -16.61 -4.99 10.22
C HIS A 64 -17.59 -5.31 9.08
N GLN A 65 -17.35 -4.79 7.86
CA GLN A 65 -18.26 -4.98 6.73
C GLN A 65 -18.13 -6.38 6.14
N LEU A 66 -16.90 -6.90 6.03
CA LEU A 66 -16.65 -8.26 5.56
C LEU A 66 -17.21 -9.32 6.52
N ASP A 67 -17.05 -9.08 7.83
CA ASP A 67 -17.70 -9.85 8.90
C ASP A 67 -19.22 -9.90 8.72
N THR A 68 -19.82 -8.73 8.49
CA THR A 68 -21.27 -8.59 8.34
C THR A 68 -21.79 -9.41 7.16
N TYR A 69 -21.07 -9.42 6.03
CA TYR A 69 -21.45 -10.19 4.85
C TYR A 69 -21.33 -11.69 5.09
N LEU A 70 -20.25 -12.15 5.69
CA LEU A 70 -20.06 -13.57 6.01
C LEU A 70 -21.16 -14.08 6.94
N GLN A 71 -21.48 -13.35 8.02
CA GLN A 71 -22.55 -13.73 8.95
C GLN A 71 -23.93 -13.73 8.29
N ARG A 72 -24.19 -12.76 7.41
CA ARG A 72 -25.42 -12.66 6.65
C ARG A 72 -25.62 -13.85 5.72
N VAL A 73 -24.57 -14.28 5.03
CA VAL A 73 -24.61 -15.47 4.16
C VAL A 73 -24.84 -16.74 4.99
N LYS A 74 -24.09 -16.93 6.09
CA LYS A 74 -24.24 -18.08 7.01
C LYS A 74 -25.65 -18.17 7.60
N THR A 75 -26.24 -17.04 7.98
CA THR A 75 -27.60 -16.99 8.53
C THR A 75 -28.66 -17.30 7.46
N HIS A 76 -28.45 -16.87 6.21
CA HIS A 76 -29.42 -17.10 5.14
C HIS A 76 -29.32 -18.52 4.55
N TYR A 77 -28.15 -19.14 4.57
CA TYR A 77 -27.91 -20.48 4.04
C TYR A 77 -27.29 -21.42 5.09
N PRO A 78 -27.95 -21.69 6.23
CA PRO A 78 -27.36 -22.40 7.36
C PRO A 78 -26.93 -23.84 7.04
N ASP A 79 -27.58 -24.50 6.07
CA ASP A 79 -27.36 -25.91 5.72
C ASP A 79 -26.16 -26.15 4.76
N MET A 80 -25.31 -25.15 4.56
CA MET A 80 -24.14 -25.24 3.67
C MET A 80 -22.92 -25.74 4.43
N GLU A 81 -22.16 -26.62 3.79
CA GLU A 81 -20.93 -27.18 4.36
C GLU A 81 -19.72 -26.26 4.13
N HIS A 82 -19.72 -25.53 3.01
CA HIS A 82 -18.61 -24.66 2.64
C HIS A 82 -19.08 -23.25 2.25
N TYR A 83 -18.47 -22.26 2.90
CA TYR A 83 -18.61 -20.84 2.59
C TYR A 83 -17.26 -20.32 2.11
N ILE A 84 -17.23 -19.80 0.90
CA ILE A 84 -16.00 -19.32 0.25
C ILE A 84 -16.18 -17.81 0.00
N PRO A 85 -15.88 -16.97 0.99
CA PRO A 85 -15.79 -15.52 0.80
C PRO A 85 -14.53 -15.16 0.01
N VAL A 86 -14.66 -14.39 -1.06
CA VAL A 86 -13.55 -13.92 -1.89
C VAL A 86 -13.47 -12.42 -1.86
N TYR A 87 -12.31 -11.88 -1.53
CA TYR A 87 -11.97 -10.48 -1.63
C TYR A 87 -11.22 -10.26 -2.94
N LEU A 88 -11.91 -9.74 -3.95
CA LEU A 88 -11.39 -9.57 -5.30
C LEU A 88 -10.90 -8.13 -5.49
N THR A 89 -9.61 -7.96 -5.76
CA THR A 89 -8.98 -6.65 -6.00
C THR A 89 -8.25 -6.63 -7.34
N LEU A 90 -7.91 -5.43 -7.85
CA LEU A 90 -7.11 -5.29 -9.08
C LEU A 90 -5.79 -6.07 -9.01
N THR A 91 -5.06 -5.95 -7.90
CA THR A 91 -3.70 -6.43 -7.73
C THR A 91 -3.56 -7.66 -6.83
N GLY A 92 -4.64 -8.08 -6.15
CA GLY A 92 -4.63 -9.24 -5.24
C GLY A 92 -4.17 -8.92 -3.81
N GLU A 93 -4.41 -7.69 -3.34
CA GLU A 93 -4.13 -7.27 -1.96
C GLU A 93 -4.81 -8.17 -0.92
N ASP A 94 -4.15 -8.31 0.24
CA ASP A 94 -4.66 -9.13 1.33
C ASP A 94 -6.00 -8.64 1.84
N ALA A 95 -6.96 -9.55 1.96
CA ALA A 95 -8.22 -9.29 2.62
C ALA A 95 -7.94 -8.91 4.08
N PRO A 96 -8.56 -7.83 4.59
CA PRO A 96 -8.29 -7.40 5.96
C PRO A 96 -9.01 -8.28 6.99
N HIS A 97 -9.79 -9.29 6.53
CA HIS A 97 -10.49 -10.31 7.31
C HIS A 97 -9.97 -11.72 6.99
N ASN A 98 -9.51 -12.47 7.99
CA ASN A 98 -8.82 -13.76 7.83
C ASN A 98 -9.62 -14.87 7.15
N ASP A 99 -10.95 -14.91 7.30
CA ASP A 99 -11.76 -15.93 6.62
C ASP A 99 -11.91 -15.69 5.10
N TYR A 100 -11.56 -14.49 4.59
CA TYR A 100 -11.66 -14.15 3.18
C TYR A 100 -10.43 -14.59 2.42
N TYR A 101 -10.65 -15.18 1.24
CA TYR A 101 -9.57 -15.46 0.30
C TYR A 101 -9.29 -14.23 -0.56
N SER A 102 -8.05 -13.77 -0.57
CA SER A 102 -7.58 -12.69 -1.43
C SER A 102 -7.40 -13.18 -2.87
N LEU A 103 -7.95 -12.47 -3.84
CA LEU A 103 -7.81 -12.82 -5.26
C LEU A 103 -7.58 -11.56 -6.10
N GLY A 104 -6.64 -11.64 -7.05
CA GLY A 104 -6.37 -10.58 -8.02
C GLY A 104 -7.09 -10.80 -9.34
N TYR A 105 -7.41 -9.72 -10.07
CA TYR A 105 -7.97 -9.81 -11.42
C TYR A 105 -7.04 -10.49 -12.43
N LYS A 106 -5.72 -10.45 -12.21
CA LYS A 106 -4.74 -11.22 -13.01
C LYS A 106 -5.04 -12.73 -13.02
N THR A 107 -5.32 -13.30 -11.84
CA THR A 107 -5.70 -14.70 -11.71
C THR A 107 -7.03 -15.00 -12.42
N ILE A 108 -8.01 -14.09 -12.32
CA ILE A 108 -9.28 -14.22 -13.06
C ILE A 108 -9.05 -14.25 -14.58
N ILE A 109 -8.21 -13.35 -15.09
CA ILE A 109 -7.83 -13.30 -16.51
C ILE A 109 -7.21 -14.63 -16.94
N ASP A 110 -6.26 -15.16 -16.18
CA ASP A 110 -5.58 -16.42 -16.49
C ASP A 110 -6.54 -17.62 -16.49
N ILE A 111 -7.46 -17.67 -15.52
CA ILE A 111 -8.54 -18.66 -15.47
C ILE A 111 -9.42 -18.58 -16.72
N LEU A 112 -9.84 -17.38 -17.11
CA LEU A 112 -10.71 -17.15 -18.28
C LEU A 112 -10.00 -17.54 -19.58
N LYS A 113 -8.74 -17.12 -19.77
CA LYS A 113 -7.90 -17.52 -20.92
C LYS A 113 -7.78 -19.04 -21.01
N SER A 114 -7.50 -19.69 -19.89
CA SER A 114 -7.38 -21.14 -19.80
C SER A 114 -8.71 -21.86 -20.12
N ILE A 115 -9.86 -21.27 -19.79
CA ILE A 115 -11.18 -21.80 -20.17
C ILE A 115 -11.39 -21.70 -21.68
N ILE A 116 -11.12 -20.54 -22.29
CA ILE A 116 -11.25 -20.36 -23.74
C ILE A 116 -10.39 -21.37 -24.48
N MET A 117 -9.13 -21.54 -24.07
CA MET A 117 -8.20 -22.48 -24.70
C MET A 117 -8.71 -23.92 -24.69
N GLN A 118 -9.30 -24.36 -23.57
CA GLN A 118 -9.82 -25.73 -23.40
C GLN A 118 -11.20 -25.95 -24.05
N SER A 119 -11.99 -24.89 -24.22
CA SER A 119 -13.39 -24.96 -24.69
C SER A 119 -13.61 -24.49 -26.13
N LYS A 120 -12.55 -24.06 -26.83
CA LYS A 120 -12.59 -23.49 -28.20
C LYS A 120 -13.41 -24.28 -29.22
N LYS A 121 -13.53 -25.60 -29.07
CA LYS A 121 -14.30 -26.48 -29.99
C LYS A 121 -15.76 -26.73 -29.57
N ARG A 122 -16.15 -26.39 -28.34
CA ARG A 122 -17.46 -26.71 -27.75
C ARG A 122 -18.25 -25.49 -27.28
N MET A 123 -17.64 -24.31 -27.28
CA MET A 123 -18.26 -23.06 -26.84
C MET A 123 -18.89 -22.30 -28.02
N ASP A 124 -20.06 -21.71 -27.79
CA ASP A 124 -20.70 -20.82 -28.75
C ASP A 124 -19.81 -19.61 -29.06
N ALA A 125 -19.73 -19.23 -30.33
CA ALA A 125 -18.84 -18.17 -30.80
C ALA A 125 -19.13 -16.82 -30.13
N LYS A 126 -20.40 -16.48 -29.88
CA LYS A 126 -20.77 -15.20 -29.24
C LYS A 126 -20.34 -15.16 -27.77
N ILE A 127 -20.44 -16.29 -27.09
CA ILE A 127 -19.96 -16.41 -25.70
C ILE A 127 -18.43 -16.27 -25.66
N MET A 128 -17.74 -16.90 -26.61
CA MET A 128 -16.29 -16.78 -26.71
C MET A 128 -15.85 -15.33 -26.98
N ASP A 129 -16.50 -14.64 -27.92
CA ASP A 129 -16.22 -13.24 -28.23
C ASP A 129 -16.46 -12.32 -27.03
N PHE A 130 -17.54 -12.55 -26.28
CA PHE A 130 -17.84 -11.81 -25.05
C PHE A 130 -16.76 -11.99 -23.99
N ILE A 131 -16.34 -13.23 -23.71
CA ILE A 131 -15.29 -13.49 -22.72
C ILE A 131 -13.95 -12.89 -23.18
N GLN A 132 -13.62 -12.96 -24.47
CA GLN A 132 -12.40 -12.35 -25.01
C GLN A 132 -12.43 -10.83 -24.88
N TYR A 133 -13.56 -10.19 -25.18
CA TYR A 133 -13.73 -8.75 -24.96
C TYR A 133 -13.56 -8.39 -23.49
N TYR A 134 -14.19 -9.16 -22.60
CA TYR A 134 -14.08 -8.94 -21.16
C TYR A 134 -12.63 -9.10 -20.66
N ILE A 135 -11.90 -10.11 -21.15
CA ILE A 135 -10.46 -10.26 -20.87
C ILE A 135 -9.70 -9.00 -21.28
N ARG A 136 -9.94 -8.45 -22.48
CA ARG A 136 -9.24 -7.23 -22.93
C ARG A 136 -9.54 -6.03 -22.03
N VAL A 137 -10.79 -5.85 -21.62
CA VAL A 137 -11.17 -4.77 -20.70
C VAL A 137 -10.47 -4.94 -19.36
N LEU A 138 -10.46 -6.14 -18.79
CA LEU A 138 -9.76 -6.41 -17.54
C LEU A 138 -8.24 -6.28 -17.68
N GLU A 139 -7.68 -6.70 -18.80
CA GLU A 139 -6.28 -6.49 -19.14
C GLU A 139 -5.99 -5.00 -19.17
N ASP A 140 -6.76 -4.16 -19.88
CA ASP A 140 -6.50 -2.72 -19.89
C ASP A 140 -6.59 -2.07 -18.50
N LEU A 141 -7.54 -2.51 -17.65
CA LEU A 141 -7.69 -2.04 -16.27
C LEU A 141 -6.57 -2.52 -15.33
N THR A 142 -5.92 -3.64 -15.63
CA THR A 142 -4.83 -4.21 -14.80
C THR A 142 -3.44 -3.97 -15.39
N MET A 143 -3.35 -3.69 -16.70
CA MET A 143 -2.15 -3.39 -17.48
C MET A 143 -1.73 -1.92 -17.40
N GLU A 144 -2.51 -1.07 -16.72
CA GLU A 144 -2.07 0.31 -16.43
C GLU A 144 -0.68 0.34 -15.83
N ASP A 145 -0.23 -0.70 -15.10
CA ASP A 145 1.18 -0.79 -14.67
C ASP A 145 2.13 -1.35 -15.76
N GLU A 146 1.83 -2.45 -16.45
CA GLU A 146 2.80 -3.06 -17.39
C GLU A 146 2.99 -2.25 -18.69
N LYS A 147 1.91 -1.72 -19.29
CA LYS A 147 1.99 -0.88 -20.49
C LYS A 147 2.58 0.48 -20.16
N LEU A 148 2.25 1.06 -19.01
CA LEU A 148 2.87 2.31 -18.53
C LEU A 148 4.34 2.09 -18.20
N VAL A 149 4.71 1.00 -17.52
CA VAL A 149 6.11 0.66 -17.26
C VAL A 149 6.87 0.45 -18.57
N GLN A 150 6.28 -0.21 -19.55
CA GLN A 150 6.92 -0.39 -20.85
C GLN A 150 7.03 0.93 -21.62
N LEU A 151 5.98 1.75 -21.63
CA LEU A 151 5.99 3.09 -22.21
C LEU A 151 7.02 4.00 -21.53
N CYS A 152 7.10 3.99 -20.20
CA CYS A 152 8.09 4.69 -19.41
C CYS A 152 9.50 4.18 -19.72
N LYS A 153 9.70 2.87 -19.88
CA LYS A 153 10.97 2.28 -20.31
C LYS A 153 11.35 2.71 -21.73
N ASP A 154 10.39 2.76 -22.64
CA ASP A 154 10.61 3.14 -24.04
C ASP A 154 10.92 4.65 -24.14
N ILE A 155 10.16 5.49 -23.43
CA ILE A 155 10.40 6.93 -23.29
C ILE A 155 11.78 7.17 -22.66
N TYR A 156 12.12 6.46 -21.58
CA TYR A 156 13.44 6.53 -20.94
C TYR A 156 14.55 6.11 -21.89
N LYS A 157 14.38 5.01 -22.63
CA LYS A 157 15.37 4.51 -23.59
C LYS A 157 15.59 5.48 -24.75
N GLN A 158 14.52 6.09 -25.26
CA GLN A 158 14.58 7.02 -26.39
C GLN A 158 15.09 8.40 -26.00
N ASN A 159 14.84 8.83 -24.77
CA ASN A 159 15.18 10.17 -24.29
C ASN A 159 16.12 10.10 -23.09
N LYS A 160 16.99 9.08 -23.02
CA LYS A 160 17.80 8.77 -21.85
C LYS A 160 18.58 9.98 -21.36
N ASP A 161 19.35 10.61 -22.24
CA ASP A 161 20.21 11.73 -21.86
C ASP A 161 19.38 12.94 -21.45
N ALA A 162 18.23 13.19 -22.08
CA ALA A 162 17.33 14.28 -21.71
C ALA A 162 16.57 14.00 -20.41
N ILE A 163 16.17 12.75 -20.15
CA ILE A 163 15.46 12.36 -18.93
C ILE A 163 16.43 12.23 -17.76
N ASP A 164 17.63 11.70 -17.97
CA ASP A 164 18.71 11.72 -16.98
C ASP A 164 19.09 13.18 -16.70
N ALA A 165 19.16 14.05 -17.72
CA ALA A 165 19.32 15.49 -17.51
C ALA A 165 18.10 16.15 -16.86
N ILE A 166 16.86 15.67 -17.03
CA ILE A 166 15.69 16.16 -16.29
C ILE A 166 15.73 15.66 -14.83
N ILE A 167 16.19 14.43 -14.58
CA ILE A 167 16.36 13.90 -13.23
C ILE A 167 17.51 14.62 -12.52
N GLU A 168 18.55 14.97 -13.26
CA GLU A 168 19.75 15.65 -12.77
C GLU A 168 19.56 17.17 -12.67
N TYR A 169 18.78 17.79 -13.58
CA TYR A 169 18.65 19.24 -13.77
C TYR A 169 17.21 19.78 -13.96
N GLY A 170 16.19 18.94 -14.18
CA GLY A 170 14.79 19.33 -14.41
C GLY A 170 13.94 19.31 -13.12
N ILE A 171 13.82 20.43 -12.41
CA ILE A 171 12.71 21.40 -12.48
C ILE A 171 11.38 20.86 -11.86
N ASP A 172 10.75 21.48 -10.84
CA ASP A 172 10.99 22.85 -10.33
C ASP A 172 10.47 23.20 -8.91
N ASP A 173 10.03 22.24 -8.08
CA ASP A 173 9.73 22.54 -6.66
C ASP A 173 10.86 22.14 -5.71
N SER A 174 11.72 21.20 -6.15
CA SER A 174 12.85 20.71 -5.36
C SER A 174 14.07 21.61 -5.38
N THR A 175 14.35 22.29 -6.49
CA THR A 175 15.62 22.99 -6.70
C THR A 175 15.67 24.25 -5.86
N GLN A 176 14.69 25.16 -5.95
CA GLN A 176 14.67 26.36 -5.10
C GLN A 176 14.63 26.03 -3.61
N PHE A 177 13.82 25.06 -3.20
CA PHE A 177 13.77 24.63 -1.80
C PHE A 177 15.10 24.05 -1.34
N ASN A 178 15.68 23.12 -2.10
CA ASN A 178 16.95 22.49 -1.72
C ASN A 178 18.12 23.47 -1.84
N GLU A 179 18.14 24.39 -2.81
CA GLU A 179 19.15 25.43 -2.97
C GLU A 179 19.07 26.44 -1.82
N ALA A 180 17.88 26.95 -1.50
CA ALA A 180 17.69 27.87 -0.37
C ALA A 180 18.09 27.21 0.95
N VAL A 181 17.69 25.95 1.17
CA VAL A 181 18.11 25.20 2.36
C VAL A 181 19.62 24.97 2.33
N GLN A 182 20.22 24.58 1.21
CA GLN A 182 21.67 24.39 1.11
C GLN A 182 22.45 25.68 1.37
N GLU A 183 21.99 26.83 0.86
CA GLU A 183 22.59 28.13 1.10
C GLU A 183 22.60 28.44 2.60
N VAL A 184 21.46 28.31 3.27
CA VAL A 184 21.36 28.51 4.72
C VAL A 184 22.23 27.51 5.47
N MET A 185 22.16 26.24 5.12
CA MET A 185 22.84 25.15 5.84
C MET A 185 24.35 25.11 5.60
N SER A 186 24.87 25.73 4.53
CA SER A 186 26.31 25.84 4.26
C SER A 186 27.08 26.58 5.37
N HIS A 187 26.37 27.40 6.16
CA HIS A 187 26.91 28.14 7.30
C HIS A 187 26.93 27.35 8.62
N TYR A 188 26.39 26.13 8.63
CA TYR A 188 26.27 25.31 9.84
C TYR A 188 27.05 24.00 9.72
N ASP A 189 27.65 23.54 10.83
CA ASP A 189 28.33 22.24 10.89
C ASP A 189 27.32 21.09 11.01
N ILE A 190 26.81 20.65 9.86
CA ILE A 190 25.79 19.60 9.73
C ILE A 190 26.22 18.43 8.84
N ILE A 191 25.50 17.33 8.96
CA ILE A 191 25.53 16.18 8.06
C ILE A 191 24.13 16.02 7.44
N ASP A 192 24.08 15.94 6.12
CA ASP A 192 22.86 15.87 5.30
C ASP A 192 23.03 14.86 4.16
N HIS A 193 22.10 14.88 3.19
CA HIS A 193 22.13 14.03 2.02
C HIS A 193 23.32 14.25 1.06
N GLN A 194 24.00 15.40 1.13
CA GLN A 194 25.21 15.61 0.33
C GLN A 194 26.38 14.81 0.89
N LYS A 195 26.52 14.80 2.22
CA LYS A 195 27.60 14.09 2.92
C LYS A 195 27.30 12.61 3.14
N ASP A 196 26.03 12.24 3.31
CA ASP A 196 25.58 10.86 3.50
C ASP A 196 24.22 10.60 2.83
N LYS A 197 24.22 9.76 1.79
CA LYS A 197 23.04 9.44 0.98
C LYS A 197 21.91 8.74 1.74
N ARG A 198 22.15 8.28 2.98
CA ARG A 198 21.13 7.68 3.85
C ARG A 198 20.16 8.69 4.44
N PHE A 199 20.48 9.99 4.42
CA PHE A 199 19.51 11.03 4.75
C PHE A 199 18.43 11.12 3.68
N PHE A 200 17.17 11.19 4.09
CA PHE A 200 16.06 11.37 3.16
C PHE A 200 16.06 12.79 2.59
N ASN A 201 15.90 12.92 1.28
CA ASN A 201 15.87 14.21 0.60
C ASN A 201 14.88 14.18 -0.57
N ASN A 202 13.98 15.15 -0.65
CA ASN A 202 13.10 15.36 -1.80
C ASN A 202 12.63 16.83 -1.87
N HIS A 203 11.70 17.15 -2.78
CA HIS A 203 11.17 18.50 -2.97
C HIS A 203 10.34 19.06 -1.81
N LYS A 204 9.99 18.25 -0.80
CA LYS A 204 9.19 18.66 0.36
C LYS A 204 9.92 18.53 1.68
N GLU A 205 10.93 17.68 1.76
CA GLU A 205 11.64 17.37 2.99
C GLU A 205 13.15 17.36 2.77
N TYR A 206 13.87 18.17 3.54
CA TYR A 206 15.33 18.20 3.58
C TYR A 206 15.83 17.79 4.96
N TRP A 207 16.42 16.60 5.09
CA TRP A 207 16.84 16.05 6.38
C TRP A 207 18.32 16.27 6.67
N PHE A 208 18.63 16.63 7.90
CA PHE A 208 20.00 16.84 8.38
C PHE A 208 20.13 16.59 9.88
N THR A 209 21.36 16.48 10.36
CA THR A 209 21.67 16.52 11.80
C THR A 209 22.92 17.36 12.06
N PRO A 210 23.00 18.11 13.17
CA PRO A 210 24.24 18.74 13.59
C PRO A 210 25.35 17.70 13.76
N ASN A 211 26.55 18.00 13.27
CA ASN A 211 27.71 17.10 13.38
C ASN A 211 28.06 16.82 14.85
N SER A 212 27.83 17.78 15.74
CA SER A 212 27.96 17.59 17.20
C SER A 212 27.02 16.50 17.74
N PHE A 213 25.81 16.38 17.19
CA PHE A 213 24.86 15.33 17.56
C PHE A 213 25.31 13.99 16.99
N ALA A 214 25.69 13.94 15.72
CA ALA A 214 26.20 12.73 15.07
C ALA A 214 27.42 12.12 15.79
N LYS A 215 28.31 12.94 16.36
CA LYS A 215 29.46 12.46 17.13
C LYS A 215 29.08 11.84 18.49
N GLN A 216 27.98 12.28 19.08
CA GLN A 216 27.51 11.81 20.39
C GLN A 216 26.50 10.66 20.27
N LEU A 217 25.85 10.55 19.11
CA LEU A 217 24.80 9.58 18.84
C LEU A 217 25.35 8.47 17.93
N GLY A 218 25.11 7.21 18.31
CA GLY A 218 25.42 6.08 17.44
C GLY A 218 24.58 6.08 16.15
N GLU A 219 25.14 5.52 15.08
CA GLU A 219 24.39 5.27 13.85
C GLU A 219 23.35 4.17 14.03
N LEU A 220 22.22 4.32 13.34
CA LEU A 220 21.17 3.32 13.28
C LEU A 220 21.35 2.41 12.07
N THR A 221 21.02 1.14 12.25
CA THR A 221 20.92 0.14 11.17
C THR A 221 19.49 -0.03 10.65
N SER A 222 18.52 0.70 11.21
CA SER A 222 17.10 0.62 10.84
C SER A 222 16.76 1.44 9.58
N ASN A 223 15.81 0.94 8.77
CA ASN A 223 15.19 1.72 7.70
C ASN A 223 14.38 2.90 8.27
N TRP A 224 15.03 4.06 8.40
CA TRP A 224 14.45 5.33 8.82
C TRP A 224 15.07 6.47 8.00
N LYS A 225 14.47 7.67 8.05
CA LYS A 225 14.79 8.81 7.18
C LYS A 225 16.13 9.54 7.48
N SER A 226 16.95 9.02 8.39
CA SER A 226 18.29 9.52 8.72
C SER A 226 19.18 8.39 9.26
N PRO A 227 20.51 8.46 9.15
CA PRO A 227 21.39 7.50 9.83
C PRO A 227 21.41 7.65 11.36
N TYR A 228 20.83 8.72 11.94
CA TYR A 228 20.89 8.99 13.38
C TYR A 228 19.49 9.00 14.03
N PRO A 229 19.41 8.71 15.35
CA PRO A 229 18.15 8.71 16.09
C PRO A 229 17.58 10.11 16.31
N ILE A 230 18.36 11.17 16.11
CA ILE A 230 17.91 12.55 16.22
C ILE A 230 18.27 13.25 14.91
N ALA A 231 17.25 13.78 14.24
CA ALA A 231 17.43 14.53 13.00
C ALA A 231 16.44 15.68 12.92
N TYR A 232 16.86 16.76 12.28
CA TYR A 232 15.98 17.83 11.85
C TYR A 232 15.57 17.60 10.40
N PHE A 233 14.43 18.15 10.01
CA PHE A 233 14.12 18.34 8.62
C PHE A 233 13.29 19.60 8.38
N PHE A 234 13.58 20.28 7.28
CA PHE A 234 12.66 21.28 6.75
C PHE A 234 11.52 20.58 6.02
N ALA A 235 10.29 21.07 6.17
CA ALA A 235 9.10 20.56 5.50
C ALA A 235 8.38 21.70 4.76
N LYS A 236 8.33 21.63 3.41
CA LYS A 236 7.50 22.49 2.55
C LYS A 236 6.10 21.88 2.43
N GLU A 237 5.09 22.61 2.90
CA GLU A 237 3.66 22.26 2.78
C GLU A 237 2.93 23.41 2.07
N GLU A 238 2.56 23.27 0.79
CA GLU A 238 1.86 24.27 -0.05
C GLU A 238 2.40 25.71 0.10
N SER A 239 1.97 26.46 1.12
CA SER A 239 2.37 27.85 1.42
C SER A 239 3.13 28.02 2.75
N LYS A 240 3.64 26.94 3.34
CA LYS A 240 4.27 26.95 4.67
C LYS A 240 5.59 26.20 4.69
N LEU A 241 6.56 26.79 5.38
CA LEU A 241 7.83 26.15 5.72
C LEU A 241 7.88 25.88 7.22
N LYS A 242 8.29 24.67 7.58
CA LYS A 242 8.45 24.23 8.97
C LYS A 242 9.82 23.62 9.16
N LEU A 243 10.44 23.89 10.31
CA LEU A 243 11.53 23.06 10.81
C LEU A 243 10.94 22.01 11.76
N ILE A 244 11.38 20.77 11.69
CA ILE A 244 10.84 19.72 12.56
C ILE A 244 12.02 18.96 13.13
N LEU A 245 12.10 18.89 14.45
CA LEU A 245 12.97 17.97 15.15
C LEU A 245 12.25 16.62 15.26
N LYS A 246 12.90 15.55 14.86
CA LYS A 246 12.34 14.21 14.99
C LYS A 246 13.27 13.32 15.79
N VAL A 247 12.72 12.78 16.87
CA VAL A 247 13.38 11.77 17.71
C VAL A 247 12.88 10.41 17.22
N GLY A 248 13.75 9.74 16.48
CA GLY A 248 13.57 8.41 15.91
C GLY A 248 13.68 7.29 16.95
N PRO A 249 13.89 6.05 16.50
CA PRO A 249 13.96 4.91 17.39
C PRO A 249 15.26 4.94 18.19
N ILE A 250 15.11 4.87 19.51
CA ILE A 250 16.18 4.64 20.49
C ILE A 250 15.89 3.28 21.11
N LYS A 251 16.94 2.48 21.36
CA LYS A 251 16.80 1.09 21.82
C LYS A 251 16.04 0.99 23.14
N ASP A 252 16.28 1.93 24.05
CA ASP A 252 15.57 2.05 25.32
C ASP A 252 14.44 3.11 25.21
N GLY A 253 13.21 2.66 25.43
CA GLY A 253 12.03 3.52 25.40
C GLY A 253 11.97 4.54 26.55
N GLN A 254 12.62 4.25 27.68
CA GLN A 254 12.73 5.17 28.81
C GLN A 254 13.77 6.27 28.52
N GLU A 255 14.93 5.93 27.97
CA GLU A 255 15.93 6.94 27.57
C GLU A 255 15.36 7.92 26.55
N ARG A 256 14.57 7.40 25.61
CA ARG A 256 13.84 8.21 24.63
C ARG A 256 12.84 9.16 25.30
N LEU A 257 12.10 8.66 26.28
CA LEU A 257 11.12 9.44 27.02
C LEU A 257 11.80 10.56 27.83
N ASP A 258 12.90 10.23 28.49
CA ASP A 258 13.72 11.18 29.26
C ASP A 258 14.29 12.28 28.35
N LEU A 259 14.75 11.91 27.15
CA LEU A 259 15.17 12.87 26.13
C LEU A 259 14.02 13.80 25.71
N LEU A 260 12.83 13.27 25.43
CA LEU A 260 11.67 14.08 25.06
C LEU A 260 11.26 15.05 26.19
N ASN A 261 11.25 14.58 27.44
CA ASN A 261 10.98 15.41 28.60
C ASN A 261 12.05 16.48 28.81
N LYS A 262 13.34 16.15 28.62
CA LYS A 262 14.43 17.13 28.67
C LYS A 262 14.29 18.19 27.59
N ILE A 263 13.94 17.82 26.36
CA ILE A 263 13.68 18.79 25.28
C ILE A 263 12.51 19.69 25.66
N ASN A 264 11.39 19.12 26.12
CA ASN A 264 10.20 19.89 26.51
C ASN A 264 10.47 20.88 27.66
N ASN A 265 11.28 20.48 28.64
CA ASN A 265 11.57 21.30 29.82
C ASN A 265 12.64 22.36 29.57
N ASN A 266 13.46 22.21 28.51
CA ASN A 266 14.55 23.13 28.15
C ASN A 266 14.27 23.90 26.86
N ASP A 267 12.99 24.19 26.58
CA ASP A 267 12.57 25.06 25.48
C ASP A 267 11.95 26.36 26.01
N PRO A 268 12.76 27.29 26.57
CA PRO A 268 12.27 28.50 27.23
C PRO A 268 11.54 29.47 26.29
N ASN A 269 11.69 29.28 24.97
CA ASN A 269 11.12 30.16 23.95
C ASN A 269 9.89 29.55 23.24
N ASP A 270 9.42 28.35 23.66
CA ASP A 270 8.32 27.61 23.02
C ASP A 270 8.52 27.51 21.49
N TYR A 271 9.74 27.13 21.09
CA TYR A 271 10.06 26.86 19.70
C TYR A 271 9.51 25.53 19.23
N PHE A 272 9.28 24.58 20.14
CA PHE A 272 9.02 23.18 19.87
C PHE A 272 7.77 22.69 20.60
N LYS A 273 6.78 22.22 19.84
CA LYS A 273 5.55 21.62 20.38
C LYS A 273 5.58 20.10 20.26
N ILE A 274 5.58 19.45 21.43
CA ILE A 274 5.44 17.99 21.57
C ILE A 274 3.99 17.65 21.91
N ARG A 275 3.41 16.64 21.25
CA ARG A 275 2.07 16.15 21.63
C ARG A 275 2.15 15.48 23.00
N GLY A 276 1.24 15.82 23.93
CA GLY A 276 1.26 15.29 25.30
C GLY A 276 1.31 13.77 25.40
N GLU A 277 0.66 13.04 24.49
CA GLU A 277 0.71 11.57 24.44
C GLU A 277 2.11 11.02 24.15
N ALA A 278 2.94 11.76 23.40
CA ALA A 278 4.31 11.38 23.12
C ALA A 278 5.25 11.48 24.33
N LEU A 279 4.80 12.17 25.40
CA LEU A 279 5.52 12.33 26.67
C LEU A 279 5.06 11.33 27.74
N LYS A 280 4.19 10.37 27.39
CA LYS A 280 3.63 9.40 28.34
C LYS A 280 4.01 7.94 28.02
N TYR A 281 4.20 7.62 26.75
CA TYR A 281 4.35 6.22 26.31
C TYR A 281 5.77 5.89 25.83
N GLN A 282 6.36 4.87 26.47
CA GLN A 282 7.67 4.31 26.10
C GLN A 282 7.64 3.49 24.80
N THR A 283 6.46 3.02 24.37
CA THR A 283 6.28 2.14 23.20
C THR A 283 6.32 2.87 21.85
N VAL A 284 6.36 4.20 21.85
CA VAL A 284 6.35 5.01 20.63
C VAL A 284 7.71 4.93 19.93
N LYS A 285 7.72 4.44 18.69
CA LYS A 285 8.95 4.27 17.89
C LYS A 285 9.61 5.59 17.47
N HIS A 286 8.83 6.67 17.27
CA HIS A 286 9.36 7.98 16.91
C HIS A 286 8.40 9.13 17.26
N THR A 287 8.92 10.33 17.52
CA THR A 287 8.13 11.53 17.83
C THR A 287 8.57 12.68 16.93
N LYS A 288 7.60 13.32 16.28
CA LYS A 288 7.80 14.62 15.61
C LYS A 288 7.56 15.73 16.63
N ILE A 289 8.56 16.57 16.81
CA ILE A 289 8.53 17.78 17.63
C ILE A 289 8.42 18.95 16.65
N ARG A 290 7.23 19.56 16.60
CA ARG A 290 6.91 20.55 15.56
C ARG A 290 7.43 21.92 15.97
N THR A 291 8.09 22.65 15.07
CA THR A 291 8.32 24.08 15.30
C THR A 291 7.15 24.94 14.83
N ARG A 292 7.22 26.24 15.10
CA ARG A 292 6.37 27.24 14.44
C ARG A 292 6.55 27.15 12.92
N SER A 293 5.45 27.31 12.19
CA SER A 293 5.45 27.43 10.74
C SER A 293 5.59 28.89 10.35
N ILE A 294 6.32 29.15 9.27
CA ILE A 294 6.30 30.45 8.59
C ILE A 294 5.53 30.30 7.28
N ASP A 295 4.76 31.32 6.93
CA ASP A 295 4.14 31.40 5.61
C ASP A 295 5.21 31.82 4.60
N VAL A 296 5.21 31.17 3.46
CA VAL A 296 6.13 31.42 2.34
C VAL A 296 5.28 31.50 1.08
N SER A 297 5.44 32.59 0.33
CA SER A 297 4.96 32.68 -1.05
C SER A 297 6.05 32.13 -1.97
N ASP A 298 5.65 31.45 -3.05
CA ASP A 298 6.55 31.21 -4.18
C ASP A 298 7.04 32.54 -4.80
#